data_AF-A0A938JC79-F1
#
_entry.id   AF-A0A938JC79-F1
#
_cell.length_a   1.000
_cell.length_b   1.000
_cell.length_c   1.000
_cell.angle_alpha   90.00
_cell.angle_beta   90.00
_cell.angle_gamma   90.00
#
_symmetry.space_group_name_H-M   'P 1'
#
loop_
_entity.id
_entity.type
_entity.pdbx_description
1 polymer ?
#
loop_
_entity_poly.entity_id
_entity_poly.type
_entity_poly.pdbx_seq_one_letter_code
_entity_poly.pdbx_strand_id
1 'polypeptide(L)'
;MRNRIAVDIGGTFTDLVLETAAGQVSTAKELTTPGRLVDGVVDAVRTSGAVPDEVSLFVHGTTAGLNALLTRTGSRVALVTTRGFRDAYLIGRGHRPEMYDLHYRKPPRLLERDAIFEVDERLAADGSVRAPVDEGSVRAAAAAIAAGGFEAVAVCLLHAYANPAHEERVSELLGAALDVPIVASHGIAPEWREYERTSTTVMSAYITPILSAYVAEVEGALRDEGLRVPVYITESNGGVMTAGVAAQKAVLTLFSGPVGGVIGARAAGADLGYADLIGVDVGGTSFDVSLVRGGEATLQAEFELEGLPVLAPAVEVHTIGAGGGSLIREVGGALRVGPESAGAD
;
A
#
# COMPACT_ATOMS: atom_id res chain seq x y z
N MET A 1 0.44 -15.21 -30.00
CA MET A 1 0.42 -13.76 -29.65
C MET A 1 -0.89 -13.54 -28.93
N ARG A 2 -0.86 -12.89 -27.78
CA ARG A 2 -1.93 -12.98 -26.78
C ARG A 2 -2.28 -11.59 -26.27
N ASN A 3 -3.53 -11.40 -25.89
CA ASN A 3 -4.06 -10.11 -25.47
C ASN A 3 -3.45 -9.70 -24.13
N ARG A 4 -3.44 -8.39 -23.82
CA ARG A 4 -2.97 -7.84 -22.55
C ARG A 4 -4.07 -6.97 -21.96
N ILE A 5 -4.29 -7.09 -20.66
CA ILE A 5 -5.30 -6.33 -19.95
C ILE A 5 -4.64 -5.58 -18.80
N ALA A 6 -4.99 -4.31 -18.65
CA ALA A 6 -4.72 -3.54 -17.45
C ALA A 6 -6.06 -3.02 -16.90
N VAL A 7 -6.28 -3.15 -15.60
CA VAL A 7 -7.47 -2.66 -14.91
C VAL A 7 -7.05 -1.77 -13.75
N ASP A 8 -7.64 -0.60 -13.63
CA ASP A 8 -7.51 0.25 -12.45
C ASP A 8 -8.87 0.44 -11.79
N ILE A 9 -8.93 0.21 -10.48
CA ILE A 9 -10.15 0.42 -9.70
C ILE A 9 -10.04 1.69 -8.86
N GLY A 10 -10.79 2.70 -9.28
CA GLY A 10 -10.99 3.95 -8.55
C GLY A 10 -12.22 3.89 -7.64
N GLY A 11 -12.46 4.99 -6.92
CA GLY A 11 -13.63 5.13 -6.05
C GLY A 11 -14.95 5.21 -6.80
N THR A 12 -14.96 5.73 -8.04
CA THR A 12 -16.18 5.93 -8.84
C THR A 12 -16.30 4.93 -9.98
N PHE A 13 -15.22 4.69 -10.71
CA PHE A 13 -15.20 3.84 -11.89
C PHE A 13 -14.08 2.81 -11.82
N THR A 14 -14.33 1.68 -12.47
CA THR A 14 -13.33 0.68 -12.83
C THR A 14 -13.00 0.84 -14.30
N ASP A 15 -11.76 1.22 -14.59
CA ASP A 15 -11.27 1.48 -15.93
C ASP A 15 -10.42 0.31 -16.41
N LEU A 16 -10.65 -0.14 -17.65
CA LEU A 16 -9.91 -1.24 -18.25
C LEU A 16 -9.35 -0.84 -19.62
N VAL A 17 -8.11 -1.24 -19.88
CA VAL A 17 -7.46 -1.15 -21.18
C VAL A 17 -7.15 -2.56 -21.69
N LEU A 18 -7.61 -2.87 -22.90
CA LEU A 18 -7.32 -4.11 -23.62
C LEU A 18 -6.42 -3.78 -24.81
N GLU A 19 -5.25 -4.42 -24.86
CA GLU A 19 -4.37 -4.43 -26.03
C GLU A 19 -4.46 -5.82 -26.68
N THR A 20 -4.96 -5.89 -27.92
CA THR A 20 -5.04 -7.14 -28.65
C THR A 20 -3.68 -7.56 -29.22
N ALA A 21 -3.56 -8.83 -29.62
CA ALA A 21 -2.37 -9.32 -30.32
C ALA A 21 -2.03 -8.55 -31.61
N ALA A 22 -3.00 -7.84 -32.21
CA ALA A 22 -2.80 -6.99 -33.39
C ALA A 22 -2.34 -5.56 -33.05
N GLY A 23 -2.13 -5.25 -31.76
CA GLY A 23 -1.79 -3.91 -31.29
C GLY A 23 -2.98 -2.94 -31.27
N GLN A 24 -4.21 -3.45 -31.40
CA GLN A 24 -5.41 -2.63 -31.27
C GLN A 24 -5.69 -2.40 -29.78
N VAL A 25 -5.90 -1.14 -29.42
CA VAL A 25 -6.23 -0.75 -28.05
C VAL A 25 -7.72 -0.40 -27.97
N SER A 26 -8.41 -0.99 -27.01
CA SER A 26 -9.77 -0.61 -26.62
C SER A 26 -9.85 -0.37 -25.12
N THR A 27 -10.87 0.39 -24.71
CA THR A 27 -11.12 0.68 -23.30
C THR A 27 -12.53 0.25 -22.91
N ALA A 28 -12.71 -0.13 -21.64
CA ALA A 28 -14.00 -0.31 -21.01
C ALA A 28 -14.03 0.50 -19.71
N LYS A 29 -15.20 0.98 -19.35
CA LYS A 29 -15.41 1.78 -18.14
C LYS A 29 -16.71 1.34 -17.51
N GLU A 30 -16.60 0.81 -16.30
CA GLU A 30 -17.75 0.35 -15.52
C GLU A 30 -17.83 1.09 -14.20
N LEU A 31 -19.01 1.11 -13.60
CA LEU A 31 -19.18 1.66 -12.26
C LEU A 31 -18.46 0.76 -11.25
N THR A 32 -17.70 1.35 -10.34
CA THR A 32 -17.17 0.62 -9.19
C THR A 32 -18.34 0.16 -8.33
N THR A 33 -18.41 -1.13 -8.01
CA THR A 33 -19.47 -1.70 -7.17
C THR A 33 -19.10 -1.58 -5.68
N PRO A 34 -19.66 -0.64 -4.91
CA PRO A 34 -19.28 -0.46 -3.51
C PRO A 34 -19.62 -1.71 -2.71
N GLY A 35 -18.69 -2.16 -1.86
CA GLY A 35 -18.85 -3.38 -1.06
C GLY A 35 -18.58 -4.68 -1.81
N ARG A 36 -18.49 -4.68 -3.15
CA ARG A 36 -18.08 -5.83 -3.97
C ARG A 36 -17.21 -5.39 -5.14
N LEU A 37 -16.04 -4.85 -4.83
CA LEU A 37 -15.09 -4.29 -5.81
C LEU A 37 -14.72 -5.27 -6.95
N VAL A 38 -14.75 -6.58 -6.69
CA VAL A 38 -14.48 -7.61 -7.71
C VAL A 38 -15.49 -7.60 -8.86
N ASP A 39 -16.76 -7.27 -8.58
CA ASP A 39 -17.82 -7.33 -9.59
C ASP A 39 -17.56 -6.30 -10.69
N GLY A 40 -17.13 -5.08 -10.32
CA GLY A 40 -16.72 -4.05 -11.28
C GLY A 40 -15.53 -4.45 -12.17
N VAL A 41 -14.58 -5.22 -11.64
CA VAL A 41 -13.45 -5.75 -12.43
C VAL A 41 -13.93 -6.79 -13.44
N VAL A 42 -14.79 -7.72 -13.01
CA VAL A 42 -15.34 -8.77 -13.87
C VAL A 42 -16.22 -8.16 -14.97
N ASP A 43 -17.09 -7.21 -14.61
CA ASP A 43 -17.95 -6.53 -15.56
C ASP A 43 -17.14 -5.73 -16.58
N ALA A 44 -16.07 -5.05 -16.16
CA ALA A 44 -15.17 -4.37 -17.09
C ALA A 44 -14.52 -5.35 -18.09
N VAL A 45 -14.09 -6.53 -17.62
CA VAL A 45 -13.55 -7.58 -18.49
C VAL A 45 -14.59 -8.07 -19.49
N ARG A 46 -15.83 -8.31 -19.06
CA ARG A 46 -16.93 -8.74 -19.94
C ARG A 46 -17.27 -7.69 -20.99
N THR A 47 -17.41 -6.42 -20.59
CA THR A 47 -17.73 -5.31 -21.50
C THR A 47 -16.60 -5.03 -22.49
N SER A 48 -15.33 -5.29 -22.11
CA SER A 48 -14.18 -5.08 -23.00
C SER A 48 -14.19 -5.97 -24.25
N GLY A 49 -14.98 -7.06 -24.24
CA GLY A 49 -14.97 -8.08 -25.29
C GLY A 49 -13.71 -8.95 -25.28
N ALA A 50 -12.87 -8.87 -24.25
CA ALA A 50 -11.72 -9.73 -24.09
C ALA A 50 -12.16 -11.19 -23.93
N VAL A 51 -11.38 -12.11 -24.51
CA VAL A 51 -11.49 -13.55 -24.26
C VAL A 51 -10.46 -13.91 -23.20
N PRO A 52 -10.85 -14.20 -21.93
CA PRO A 52 -9.89 -14.36 -20.83
C PRO A 52 -8.84 -15.44 -21.05
N ASP A 53 -9.17 -16.52 -21.76
CA ASP A 53 -8.24 -17.62 -22.10
C ASP A 53 -7.13 -17.18 -23.08
N GLU A 54 -7.34 -16.10 -23.83
CA GLU A 54 -6.36 -15.55 -24.78
C GLU A 54 -5.45 -14.47 -24.15
N VAL A 55 -5.67 -14.13 -22.88
CA VAL A 55 -4.88 -13.12 -22.17
C VAL A 55 -3.52 -13.70 -21.78
N SER A 56 -2.45 -12.94 -22.04
CA SER A 56 -1.07 -13.27 -21.63
C SER A 56 -0.57 -12.48 -20.44
N LEU A 57 -1.18 -11.32 -20.18
CA LEU A 57 -0.80 -10.45 -19.09
C LEU A 57 -2.07 -9.77 -18.57
N PHE A 58 -2.28 -9.86 -17.26
CA PHE A 58 -3.32 -9.15 -16.56
C PHE A 58 -2.68 -8.34 -15.44
N VAL A 59 -2.79 -7.01 -15.52
CA VAL A 59 -2.28 -6.07 -14.52
C VAL A 59 -3.45 -5.37 -13.84
N HIS A 60 -3.36 -5.18 -12.54
CA HIS A 60 -4.41 -4.60 -11.73
C HIS A 60 -3.87 -3.55 -10.75
N GLY A 61 -4.34 -2.31 -10.88
CA GLY A 61 -4.19 -1.24 -9.90
C GLY A 61 -5.39 -1.23 -8.96
N THR A 62 -5.16 -1.00 -7.66
CA THR A 62 -6.22 -0.92 -6.66
C THR A 62 -5.95 0.13 -5.59
N THR A 63 -7.02 0.84 -5.23
CA THR A 63 -7.03 1.84 -4.15
C THR A 63 -7.47 1.26 -2.80
N ALA A 64 -7.78 -0.04 -2.71
CA ALA A 64 -8.34 -0.66 -1.50
C ALA A 64 -7.46 -0.46 -0.24
N GLY A 65 -6.14 -0.71 -0.37
CA GLY A 65 -5.20 -0.56 0.75
C GLY A 65 -5.04 0.90 1.21
N LEU A 66 -4.91 1.83 0.25
CA LEU A 66 -4.82 3.26 0.54
C LEU A 66 -6.10 3.78 1.19
N ASN A 67 -7.26 3.43 0.66
CA ASN A 67 -8.55 3.83 1.21
C ASN A 67 -8.75 3.32 2.64
N ALA A 68 -8.36 2.07 2.92
CA ALA A 68 -8.43 1.52 4.27
C ALA A 68 -7.55 2.30 5.27
N LEU A 69 -6.37 2.74 4.82
CA LEU A 69 -5.46 3.56 5.63
C LEU A 69 -6.06 4.95 5.91
N LEU A 70 -6.48 5.66 4.85
CA LEU A 70 -7.03 7.01 4.94
C LEU A 70 -8.31 7.07 5.79
N THR A 71 -9.17 6.07 5.66
CA THR A 71 -10.43 5.98 6.42
C THR A 71 -10.30 5.34 7.80
N ARG A 72 -9.08 4.88 8.17
CA ARG A 72 -8.81 4.15 9.42
C ARG A 72 -9.70 2.92 9.61
N THR A 73 -9.97 2.21 8.52
CA THR A 73 -10.78 0.97 8.48
C THR A 73 -9.94 -0.29 8.26
N GLY A 74 -8.61 -0.18 8.39
CA GLY A 74 -7.71 -1.33 8.35
C GLY A 74 -7.82 -2.26 9.54
N SER A 75 -7.09 -3.36 9.46
CA SER A 75 -7.13 -4.46 10.40
C SER A 75 -6.51 -4.11 11.75
N ARG A 76 -6.97 -4.76 12.82
CA ARG A 76 -6.39 -4.57 14.15
C ARG A 76 -5.04 -5.27 14.27
N VAL A 77 -3.95 -4.50 14.38
CA VAL A 77 -2.57 -5.01 14.35
C VAL A 77 -1.96 -5.14 15.74
N ALA A 78 -1.24 -6.24 15.98
CA ALA A 78 -0.26 -6.35 17.07
C ALA A 78 1.16 -6.03 16.57
N LEU A 79 1.96 -5.32 17.36
CA LEU A 79 3.38 -5.11 17.09
C LEU A 79 4.23 -5.95 18.04
N VAL A 80 5.11 -6.79 17.51
CA VAL A 80 6.14 -7.50 18.25
C VAL A 80 7.48 -6.81 18.02
N THR A 81 8.14 -6.39 19.10
CA THR A 81 9.40 -5.65 19.05
C THR A 81 10.41 -6.14 20.11
N THR A 82 11.65 -5.70 19.98
CA THR A 82 12.72 -5.99 20.94
C THR A 82 12.37 -5.44 22.32
N ARG A 83 12.61 -6.21 23.39
CA ARG A 83 12.45 -5.73 24.77
C ARG A 83 13.23 -4.44 25.04
N GLY A 84 12.56 -3.51 25.71
CA GLY A 84 13.01 -2.15 25.97
C GLY A 84 12.63 -1.13 24.90
N PHE A 85 12.00 -1.56 23.79
CA PHE A 85 11.67 -0.71 22.64
C PHE A 85 10.16 -0.59 22.39
N ARG A 86 9.34 -1.06 23.33
CA ARG A 86 7.86 -1.01 23.26
C ARG A 86 7.28 0.34 22.83
N ASP A 87 7.83 1.43 23.35
CA ASP A 87 7.26 2.77 23.16
C ASP A 87 7.81 3.49 21.93
N ALA A 88 8.76 2.90 21.19
CA ALA A 88 9.50 3.58 20.12
C ALA A 88 8.57 4.07 18.98
N TYR A 89 7.64 3.22 18.53
CA TYR A 89 6.64 3.59 17.52
C TYR A 89 5.71 4.73 17.97
N LEU A 90 5.28 4.72 19.23
CA LEU A 90 4.39 5.74 19.78
C LEU A 90 5.12 7.08 19.96
N ILE A 91 6.33 7.05 20.51
CA ILE A 91 7.20 8.22 20.70
C ILE A 91 7.52 8.87 19.34
N GLY A 92 7.84 8.05 18.34
CA GLY A 92 8.39 8.49 17.06
C GLY A 92 9.72 9.20 17.22
N ARG A 93 10.02 10.16 16.34
CA ARG A 93 11.28 10.93 16.40
C ARG A 93 11.26 12.13 17.35
N GLY A 94 10.11 12.41 17.98
CA GLY A 94 9.94 13.59 18.83
C GLY A 94 10.00 14.93 18.07
N HIS A 95 10.06 14.92 16.74
CA HIS A 95 9.99 16.14 15.94
C HIS A 95 8.60 16.79 16.08
N ARG A 96 8.55 18.12 16.00
CA ARG A 96 7.33 18.94 16.03
C ARG A 96 7.32 19.80 14.76
N PRO A 97 6.62 19.38 13.69
CA PRO A 97 6.61 20.11 12.42
C PRO A 97 6.09 21.54 12.61
N GLU A 98 5.03 21.68 13.40
CA GLU A 98 4.45 22.96 13.81
C GLU A 98 5.13 23.47 15.08
N MET A 99 6.41 23.85 14.98
CA MET A 99 7.27 24.21 16.12
C MET A 99 6.65 25.28 17.04
N TYR A 100 5.88 26.22 16.47
CA TYR A 100 5.27 27.34 17.19
C TYR A 100 3.84 27.09 17.67
N ASP A 101 3.16 26.05 17.20
CA ASP A 101 1.83 25.71 17.71
C ASP A 101 1.97 24.98 19.03
N LEU A 102 1.80 25.69 20.16
CA LEU A 102 1.85 25.14 21.51
C LEU A 102 0.83 24.01 21.78
N HIS A 103 -0.23 23.92 20.99
CA HIS A 103 -1.29 22.93 21.10
C HIS A 103 -1.11 21.72 20.18
N TYR A 104 -0.02 21.67 19.40
CA TYR A 104 0.30 20.58 18.49
C TYR A 104 0.08 19.20 19.13
N ARG A 105 -0.70 18.37 18.45
CA ARG A 105 -0.90 16.96 18.77
C ARG A 105 -0.27 16.11 17.69
N LYS A 106 0.45 15.07 18.10
CA LYS A 106 0.98 14.10 17.16
C LYS A 106 -0.16 13.42 16.40
N PRO A 107 0.04 13.09 15.11
CA PRO A 107 -0.89 12.28 14.35
C PRO A 107 -1.23 10.97 15.09
N PRO A 108 -2.49 10.51 15.05
CA PRO A 108 -2.90 9.27 15.68
C PRO A 108 -2.18 8.08 15.03
N ARG A 109 -1.71 7.14 15.86
CA ARG A 109 -1.02 5.92 15.41
C ARG A 109 -2.02 4.88 14.90
N LEU A 110 -1.52 3.85 14.21
CA LEU A 110 -2.36 2.75 13.72
C LEU A 110 -2.69 1.70 14.80
N LEU A 111 -1.96 1.75 15.92
CA LEU A 111 -2.17 0.89 17.08
C LEU A 111 -1.85 1.64 18.36
N GLU A 112 -2.41 1.14 19.45
CA GLU A 112 -2.21 1.66 20.81
C GLU A 112 -1.17 0.82 21.58
N ARG A 113 -0.74 1.32 22.73
CA ARG A 113 0.36 0.70 23.51
C ARG A 113 0.09 -0.72 23.98
N ASP A 114 -1.18 -1.06 24.24
CA ASP A 114 -1.61 -2.39 24.65
C ASP A 114 -1.50 -3.43 23.52
N ALA A 115 -1.42 -2.98 22.27
CA ALA A 115 -1.15 -3.81 21.10
C ALA A 115 0.34 -4.07 20.83
N ILE A 116 1.24 -3.57 21.69
CA ILE A 116 2.69 -3.74 21.52
C ILE A 116 3.23 -4.76 22.53
N PHE A 117 3.84 -5.82 22.00
CA PHE A 117 4.42 -6.94 22.71
C PHE A 117 5.93 -6.95 22.54
N GLU A 118 6.63 -7.31 23.61
CA GLU A 118 8.09 -7.37 23.63
C GLU A 118 8.55 -8.83 23.64
N VAL A 119 9.60 -9.10 22.87
CA VAL A 119 10.32 -10.38 22.90
C VAL A 119 11.73 -10.16 23.45
N ASP A 120 12.24 -11.17 24.13
CA ASP A 120 13.57 -11.18 24.73
C ASP A 120 14.59 -11.64 23.68
N GLU A 121 15.14 -10.69 22.93
CA GLU A 121 16.27 -10.90 22.02
C GLU A 121 17.15 -9.66 21.92
N ARG A 122 18.38 -9.79 21.40
CA ARG A 122 19.19 -8.62 21.07
C ARG A 122 20.22 -8.88 19.98
N LEU A 123 20.22 -8.02 18.97
CA LEU A 123 21.31 -7.87 18.01
C LEU A 123 22.12 -6.60 18.30
N ALA A 124 23.40 -6.60 17.96
CA ALA A 124 24.21 -5.39 17.87
C ALA A 124 24.08 -4.74 16.48
N ALA A 125 24.57 -3.50 16.34
CA ALA A 125 24.47 -2.73 15.10
C ALA A 125 25.21 -3.36 13.89
N ASP A 126 26.17 -4.24 14.14
CA ASP A 126 26.89 -5.03 13.13
C ASP A 126 26.18 -6.36 12.78
N GLY A 127 24.99 -6.61 13.34
CA GLY A 127 24.23 -7.84 13.15
C GLY A 127 24.67 -9.02 14.04
N SER A 128 25.68 -8.83 14.89
CA SER A 128 26.11 -9.88 15.82
C SER A 128 25.09 -10.12 16.93
N VAL A 129 24.91 -11.39 17.30
CA VAL A 129 23.95 -11.79 18.35
C VAL A 129 24.50 -11.41 19.73
N ARG A 130 23.77 -10.56 20.45
CA ARG A 130 24.06 -10.18 21.84
C ARG A 130 23.26 -11.01 22.84
N ALA A 131 22.01 -11.31 22.51
CA ALA A 131 21.17 -12.25 23.23
C ALA A 131 20.33 -13.02 22.18
N PRO A 132 20.33 -14.36 22.19
CA PRO A 132 19.51 -15.13 21.26
C PRO A 132 18.02 -14.88 21.53
N VAL A 133 17.16 -15.21 20.56
CA VAL A 133 15.71 -15.20 20.74
C VAL A 133 15.32 -16.15 21.87
N ASP A 134 14.73 -15.63 22.94
CA ASP A 134 14.06 -16.45 23.94
C ASP A 134 12.67 -16.85 23.42
N GLU A 135 12.53 -18.08 22.98
CA GLU A 135 11.27 -18.61 22.50
C GLU A 135 10.15 -18.61 23.55
N GLY A 136 10.50 -18.60 24.84
CA GLY A 136 9.52 -18.46 25.93
C GLY A 136 8.77 -17.14 25.85
N SER A 137 9.49 -16.04 25.70
CA SER A 137 8.93 -14.70 25.48
C SER A 137 8.05 -14.62 24.21
N VAL A 138 8.47 -15.28 23.11
CA VAL A 138 7.70 -15.32 21.85
C VAL A 138 6.39 -16.07 22.04
N ARG A 139 6.42 -17.23 22.72
CA ARG A 139 5.21 -18.01 23.03
C ARG A 139 4.26 -17.24 23.96
N ALA A 140 4.78 -16.49 24.92
CA ALA A 140 3.97 -15.63 25.77
C ALA A 140 3.31 -14.48 24.99
N ALA A 141 4.06 -13.83 24.09
CA ALA A 141 3.52 -12.83 23.18
C ALA A 141 2.43 -13.42 22.27
N ALA A 142 2.67 -14.59 21.67
CA ALA A 142 1.69 -15.28 20.84
C ALA A 142 0.38 -15.55 21.60
N ALA A 143 0.46 -16.07 22.83
CA ALA A 143 -0.72 -16.33 23.66
C ALA A 143 -1.52 -15.04 23.96
N ALA A 144 -0.82 -13.94 24.26
CA ALA A 144 -1.46 -12.65 24.49
C ALA A 144 -2.10 -12.07 23.22
N ILE A 145 -1.45 -12.23 22.06
CA ILE A 145 -1.97 -11.82 20.76
C ILE A 145 -3.23 -12.63 20.41
N ALA A 146 -3.21 -13.95 20.59
CA ALA A 146 -4.35 -14.82 20.34
C ALA A 146 -5.58 -14.43 21.20
N ALA A 147 -5.36 -14.07 22.46
CA ALA A 147 -6.42 -13.58 23.35
C ALA A 147 -6.90 -12.16 23.02
N GLY A 148 -6.10 -11.40 22.25
CA GLY A 148 -6.32 -9.99 21.98
C GLY A 148 -7.23 -9.71 20.79
N GLY A 149 -7.56 -10.69 19.94
CA GLY A 149 -8.40 -10.47 18.75
C GLY A 149 -7.74 -9.56 17.70
N PHE A 150 -6.43 -9.72 17.51
CA PHE A 150 -5.69 -9.08 16.43
C PHE A 150 -5.87 -9.86 15.13
N GLU A 151 -5.83 -9.15 14.01
CA GLU A 151 -6.07 -9.68 12.66
C GLU A 151 -4.78 -9.76 11.83
N ALA A 152 -3.70 -9.15 12.30
CA ALA A 152 -2.35 -9.25 11.73
C ALA A 152 -1.29 -8.92 12.79
N VAL A 153 -0.06 -9.38 12.56
CA VAL A 153 1.09 -9.10 13.43
C VAL A 153 2.22 -8.46 12.63
N ALA A 154 2.67 -7.30 13.06
CA ALA A 154 3.91 -6.68 12.60
C ALA A 154 5.06 -7.12 13.51
N VAL A 155 6.17 -7.59 12.92
CA VAL A 155 7.40 -7.94 13.65
C VAL A 155 8.48 -6.96 13.24
N CYS A 156 8.97 -6.14 14.19
CA CYS A 156 10.07 -5.21 13.96
C CYS A 156 11.07 -5.28 15.12
N LEU A 157 12.16 -6.01 14.89
CA LEU A 157 13.25 -6.16 15.85
C LEU A 157 14.39 -5.20 15.49
N LEU A 158 15.16 -4.79 16.48
CA LEU A 158 16.32 -3.93 16.25
C LEU A 158 17.38 -4.66 15.44
N HIS A 159 17.97 -3.94 14.49
CA HIS A 159 19.04 -4.42 13.63
C HIS A 159 18.70 -5.65 12.77
N ALA A 160 17.42 -5.97 12.60
CA ALA A 160 16.97 -7.00 11.68
C ALA A 160 17.39 -6.74 10.22
N TYR A 161 17.59 -5.47 9.83
CA TYR A 161 18.16 -5.08 8.54
C TYR A 161 19.61 -5.59 8.34
N ALA A 162 20.37 -5.79 9.42
CA ALA A 162 21.75 -6.27 9.36
C ALA A 162 21.80 -7.80 9.48
N ASN A 163 20.87 -8.40 10.22
CA ASN A 163 20.75 -9.85 10.38
C ASN A 163 19.27 -10.22 10.61
N PRO A 164 18.58 -10.83 9.62
CA PRO A 164 17.15 -11.12 9.70
C PRO A 164 16.81 -12.34 10.57
N ALA A 165 17.80 -13.14 10.98
CA ALA A 165 17.59 -14.46 11.59
C ALA A 165 16.66 -14.45 12.82
N HIS A 166 16.71 -13.39 13.64
CA HIS A 166 15.80 -13.27 14.79
C HIS A 166 14.35 -12.99 14.37
N GLU A 167 14.14 -12.12 13.38
CA GLU A 167 12.79 -11.86 12.87
C GLU A 167 12.21 -13.08 12.15
N GLU A 168 13.02 -13.81 11.39
CA GLU A 168 12.63 -15.07 10.77
C GLU A 168 12.19 -16.08 11.83
N ARG A 169 12.99 -16.27 12.89
CA ARG A 169 12.65 -17.20 13.98
C ARG A 169 11.40 -16.79 14.75
N VAL A 170 11.25 -15.50 15.06
CA VAL A 170 10.05 -14.98 15.73
C VAL A 170 8.83 -15.16 14.84
N SER A 171 8.93 -14.87 13.55
CA SER A 171 7.81 -15.01 12.60
C SER A 171 7.38 -16.46 12.43
N GLU A 172 8.33 -17.40 12.38
CA GLU A 172 8.05 -18.84 12.33
C GLU A 172 7.25 -19.29 13.57
N LEU A 173 7.71 -18.91 14.78
CA LEU A 173 7.06 -19.27 16.03
C LEU A 173 5.67 -18.64 16.18
N LEU A 174 5.50 -17.39 15.75
CA LEU A 174 4.21 -16.71 15.73
C LEU A 174 3.25 -17.36 14.72
N GLY A 175 3.72 -17.64 13.50
CA GLY A 175 2.91 -18.28 12.45
C GLY A 175 2.52 -19.72 12.77
N ALA A 176 3.29 -20.42 13.60
CA ALA A 176 2.91 -21.74 14.12
C ALA A 176 1.82 -21.68 15.20
N ALA A 177 1.64 -20.53 15.86
CA ALA A 177 0.73 -20.35 17.00
C ALA A 177 -0.52 -19.52 16.67
N LEU A 178 -0.49 -18.76 15.57
CA LEU A 178 -1.51 -17.79 15.20
C LEU A 178 -1.99 -18.03 13.77
N ASP A 179 -3.30 -17.89 13.55
CA ASP A 179 -3.93 -17.97 12.21
C ASP A 179 -4.19 -16.56 11.64
N VAL A 180 -3.15 -15.72 11.65
CA VAL A 180 -3.19 -14.36 11.10
C VAL A 180 -1.91 -14.05 10.34
N PRO A 181 -1.92 -13.13 9.36
CA PRO A 181 -0.72 -12.74 8.63
C PRO A 181 0.36 -12.17 9.56
N ILE A 182 1.59 -12.64 9.37
CA ILE A 182 2.80 -12.14 10.03
C ILE A 182 3.63 -11.35 9.03
N VAL A 183 3.86 -10.07 9.30
CA VAL A 183 4.62 -9.16 8.44
C VAL A 183 5.90 -8.76 9.16
N ALA A 184 7.04 -9.23 8.65
CA ALA A 184 8.35 -8.99 9.23
C ALA A 184 9.09 -7.83 8.55
N SER A 185 9.72 -6.96 9.34
CA SER A 185 10.28 -5.70 8.85
C SER A 185 11.43 -5.88 7.86
N HIS A 186 12.25 -6.94 8.01
CA HIS A 186 13.34 -7.24 7.05
C HIS A 186 12.84 -7.58 5.64
N GLY A 187 11.60 -8.09 5.50
CA GLY A 187 11.00 -8.41 4.20
C GLY A 187 10.41 -7.20 3.48
N ILE A 188 10.15 -6.12 4.23
CA ILE A 188 9.45 -4.91 3.77
C ILE A 188 10.41 -3.73 3.62
N ALA A 189 11.09 -3.35 4.70
CA ALA A 189 11.93 -2.17 4.78
C ALA A 189 13.26 -2.51 5.50
N PRO A 190 14.18 -3.26 4.86
CA PRO A 190 15.44 -3.70 5.46
C PRO A 190 16.47 -2.56 5.58
N GLU A 191 16.12 -1.53 6.35
CA GLU A 191 16.94 -0.33 6.57
C GLU A 191 17.10 -0.01 8.07
N TRP A 192 18.15 0.75 8.41
CA TRP A 192 18.55 0.97 9.81
C TRP A 192 17.60 1.83 10.66
N ARG A 193 16.71 2.57 10.01
CA ARG A 193 15.79 3.54 10.59
C ARG A 193 14.63 2.87 11.33
N GLU A 194 14.77 2.69 12.65
CA GLU A 194 13.81 1.89 13.45
C GLU A 194 12.38 2.43 13.42
N TYR A 195 12.16 3.74 13.58
CA TYR A 195 10.81 4.31 13.64
C TYR A 195 10.11 4.19 12.29
N GLU A 196 10.78 4.58 11.22
CA GLU A 196 10.29 4.55 9.84
C GLU A 196 10.05 3.10 9.39
N ARG A 197 10.97 2.19 9.71
CA ARG A 197 10.84 0.74 9.47
C ARG A 197 9.65 0.15 10.24
N THR A 198 9.50 0.50 11.51
CA THR A 198 8.36 0.04 12.34
C THR A 198 7.05 0.57 11.79
N SER A 199 6.98 1.87 11.47
CA SER A 199 5.81 2.52 10.88
C SER A 199 5.37 1.83 9.58
N THR A 200 6.33 1.57 8.69
CA THR A 200 6.12 0.88 7.42
C THR A 200 5.61 -0.55 7.63
N THR A 201 6.19 -1.29 8.57
CA THR A 201 5.82 -2.68 8.87
C THR A 201 4.42 -2.76 9.49
N VAL A 202 4.10 -1.86 10.42
CA VAL A 202 2.76 -1.73 11.02
C VAL A 202 1.75 -1.35 9.96
N MET A 203 2.07 -0.39 9.09
CA MET A 203 1.18 0.01 8.00
C MET A 203 0.92 -1.13 7.02
N SER A 204 1.95 -1.90 6.66
CA SER A 204 1.79 -3.09 5.82
C SER A 204 0.88 -4.12 6.49
N ALA A 205 1.12 -4.45 7.77
CA ALA A 205 0.27 -5.38 8.53
C ALA A 205 -1.18 -4.89 8.65
N TYR A 206 -1.39 -3.57 8.77
CA TYR A 206 -2.70 -2.94 8.88
C TYR A 206 -3.58 -3.13 7.64
N ILE A 207 -2.96 -3.20 6.46
CA ILE A 207 -3.68 -3.33 5.18
C ILE A 207 -3.57 -4.73 4.56
N THR A 208 -2.64 -5.58 5.01
CA THR A 208 -2.41 -6.92 4.46
C THR A 208 -3.67 -7.79 4.44
N PRO A 209 -4.48 -7.93 5.50
CA PRO A 209 -5.66 -8.78 5.45
C PRO A 209 -6.70 -8.32 4.43
N ILE A 210 -6.92 -7.01 4.33
CA ILE A 210 -7.85 -6.40 3.36
C ILE A 210 -7.38 -6.66 1.94
N LEU A 211 -6.11 -6.35 1.65
CA LEU A 211 -5.55 -6.54 0.32
C LEU A 211 -5.53 -8.02 -0.07
N SER A 212 -5.17 -8.91 0.86
CA SER A 212 -5.11 -10.36 0.61
C SER A 212 -6.47 -10.93 0.27
N ALA A 213 -7.51 -10.57 1.03
CA ALA A 213 -8.88 -10.99 0.77
C ALA A 213 -9.37 -10.48 -0.59
N TYR A 214 -9.13 -9.20 -0.88
CA TYR A 214 -9.52 -8.56 -2.14
C TYR A 214 -8.85 -9.22 -3.36
N VAL A 215 -7.53 -9.36 -3.31
CA VAL A 215 -6.75 -9.93 -4.42
C VAL A 215 -7.13 -11.38 -4.65
N ALA A 216 -7.36 -12.17 -3.58
CA ALA A 216 -7.82 -13.55 -3.71
C ALA A 216 -9.23 -13.64 -4.33
N GLU A 217 -10.14 -12.72 -4.00
CA GLU A 217 -11.47 -12.66 -4.61
C GLU A 217 -11.37 -12.34 -6.11
N VAL A 218 -10.54 -11.36 -6.49
CA VAL A 218 -10.29 -10.99 -7.90
C VAL A 218 -9.65 -12.15 -8.67
N GLU A 219 -8.62 -12.79 -8.12
CA GLU A 219 -7.99 -13.96 -8.76
C GLU A 219 -8.96 -15.12 -8.94
N GLY A 220 -9.82 -15.38 -7.96
CA GLY A 220 -10.86 -16.40 -8.02
C GLY A 220 -11.86 -16.11 -9.14
N ALA A 221 -12.45 -14.91 -9.12
CA ALA A 221 -13.47 -14.51 -10.08
C ALA A 221 -12.93 -14.49 -11.52
N LEU A 222 -11.73 -13.96 -11.75
CA LEU A 222 -11.12 -13.96 -13.09
C LEU A 222 -10.77 -15.37 -13.58
N ARG A 223 -10.39 -16.27 -12.67
CA ARG A 223 -10.16 -17.69 -13.01
C ARG A 223 -11.46 -18.37 -13.45
N ASP A 224 -12.58 -18.05 -12.81
CA ASP A 224 -13.90 -18.56 -13.16
C ASP A 224 -14.38 -18.02 -14.53
N GLU A 225 -14.01 -16.79 -14.88
CA GLU A 225 -14.18 -16.23 -16.24
C GLU A 225 -13.24 -16.86 -17.29
N GLY A 226 -12.28 -17.68 -16.85
CA GLY A 226 -11.37 -18.42 -17.74
C GLY A 226 -9.97 -17.85 -17.88
N LEU A 227 -9.58 -16.86 -17.07
CA LEU A 227 -8.21 -16.34 -17.06
C LEU A 227 -7.22 -17.43 -16.60
N ARG A 228 -6.16 -17.65 -17.39
CA ARG A 228 -5.15 -18.71 -17.14
C ARG A 228 -3.79 -18.19 -16.70
N VAL A 229 -3.61 -16.88 -16.64
CA VAL A 229 -2.36 -16.24 -16.24
C VAL A 229 -2.47 -15.69 -14.82
N PRO A 230 -1.34 -15.49 -14.11
CA PRO A 230 -1.35 -14.81 -12.82
C PRO A 230 -1.90 -13.39 -12.92
N VAL A 231 -2.59 -12.94 -11.88
CA VAL A 231 -2.93 -11.53 -11.71
C VAL A 231 -1.73 -10.80 -11.12
N TYR A 232 -1.27 -9.79 -11.85
CA TYR A 232 -0.22 -8.90 -11.37
C TYR A 232 -0.84 -7.64 -10.76
N ILE A 233 -0.35 -7.24 -9.60
CA ILE A 233 -0.73 -6.02 -8.90
C ILE A 233 0.32 -4.95 -9.17
N THR A 234 -0.11 -3.75 -9.53
CA THR A 234 0.79 -2.61 -9.76
C THR A 234 1.45 -2.18 -8.46
N GLU A 235 2.76 -1.91 -8.51
CA GLU A 235 3.54 -1.41 -7.39
C GLU A 235 3.60 0.11 -7.39
N SER A 236 3.77 0.70 -6.21
CA SER A 236 3.96 2.14 -6.03
C SER A 236 5.18 2.69 -6.79
N ASN A 237 6.16 1.85 -7.15
CA ASN A 237 7.39 2.23 -7.86
C ASN A 237 7.28 2.14 -9.41
N GLY A 238 6.12 1.76 -9.95
CA GLY A 238 5.92 1.58 -11.40
C GLY A 238 6.15 0.15 -11.92
N GLY A 239 6.59 -0.76 -11.05
CA GLY A 239 6.67 -2.19 -11.32
C GLY A 239 5.33 -2.90 -11.15
N VAL A 240 5.38 -4.23 -11.26
CA VAL A 240 4.24 -5.10 -10.99
C VAL A 240 4.72 -6.35 -10.23
N MET A 241 3.89 -6.85 -9.33
CA MET A 241 4.17 -8.05 -8.54
C MET A 241 3.01 -9.04 -8.62
N THR A 242 3.25 -10.32 -8.37
CA THR A 242 2.13 -11.28 -8.30
C THR A 242 1.23 -10.98 -7.10
N ALA A 243 -0.05 -11.33 -7.23
CA ALA A 243 -1.03 -11.32 -6.14
C ALA A 243 -0.50 -11.88 -4.80
N GLY A 244 0.17 -13.03 -4.83
CA GLY A 244 0.72 -13.66 -3.63
C GLY A 244 1.83 -12.83 -2.97
N VAL A 245 2.66 -12.13 -3.76
CA VAL A 245 3.67 -11.21 -3.23
C VAL A 245 3.02 -9.93 -2.69
N ALA A 246 1.98 -9.42 -3.36
CA ALA A 246 1.23 -8.26 -2.90
C ALA A 246 0.60 -8.47 -1.52
N ALA A 247 0.06 -9.67 -1.27
CA ALA A 247 -0.45 -10.06 0.04
C ALA A 247 0.63 -9.96 1.15
N GLN A 248 1.89 -10.29 0.82
CA GLN A 248 3.01 -10.23 1.76
C GLN A 248 3.61 -8.83 1.92
N LYS A 249 3.54 -8.01 0.87
CA LYS A 249 4.17 -6.67 0.80
C LYS A 249 3.18 -5.56 0.49
N ALA A 250 2.04 -5.58 1.17
CA ALA A 250 0.89 -4.74 0.85
C ALA A 250 1.20 -3.24 0.84
N VAL A 251 2.15 -2.75 1.65
CA VAL A 251 2.56 -1.34 1.64
C VAL A 251 3.11 -0.87 0.28
N LEU A 252 3.64 -1.79 -0.53
CA LEU A 252 4.16 -1.50 -1.87
C LEU A 252 3.05 -1.28 -2.91
N THR A 253 1.78 -1.44 -2.56
CA THR A 253 0.65 -1.24 -3.50
C THR A 253 -0.15 0.02 -3.20
N LEU A 254 0.28 0.84 -2.23
CA LEU A 254 -0.45 2.03 -1.75
C LEU A 254 -0.77 3.04 -2.87
N PHE A 255 0.12 3.21 -3.85
CA PHE A 255 -0.07 4.16 -4.95
C PHE A 255 -0.23 3.47 -6.31
N SER A 256 -0.70 2.22 -6.31
CA SER A 256 -0.77 1.39 -7.52
C SER A 256 -1.59 2.00 -8.67
N GLY A 257 -2.64 2.78 -8.37
CA GLY A 257 -3.45 3.50 -9.37
C GLY A 257 -2.72 4.69 -10.01
N PRO A 258 -2.41 5.78 -9.26
CA PRO A 258 -1.80 6.99 -9.81
C PRO A 258 -0.49 6.74 -10.57
N VAL A 259 0.29 5.75 -10.13
CA VAL A 259 1.53 5.32 -10.77
C VAL A 259 1.31 4.88 -12.22
N GLY A 260 0.19 4.22 -12.52
CA GLY A 260 -0.16 3.82 -13.89
C GLY A 260 -0.22 5.02 -14.83
N GLY A 261 -0.76 6.15 -14.38
CA GLY A 261 -0.77 7.41 -15.12
C GLY A 261 0.63 7.95 -15.41
N VAL A 262 1.53 7.90 -14.42
CA VAL A 262 2.92 8.37 -14.59
C VAL A 262 3.70 7.49 -15.56
N ILE A 263 3.55 6.16 -15.45
CA ILE A 263 4.19 5.21 -16.35
C ILE A 263 3.64 5.33 -17.78
N GLY A 264 2.32 5.55 -17.92
CA GLY A 264 1.69 5.87 -19.20
C GLY A 264 2.21 7.16 -19.80
N ALA A 265 2.35 8.24 -19.01
CA ALA A 265 2.92 9.50 -19.45
C ALA A 265 4.39 9.34 -19.90
N ARG A 266 5.19 8.56 -19.17
CA ARG A 266 6.58 8.23 -19.56
C ARG A 266 6.63 7.54 -20.92
N ALA A 267 5.76 6.54 -21.14
CA ALA A 267 5.68 5.82 -22.41
C ALA A 267 5.25 6.75 -23.57
N ALA A 268 4.19 7.53 -23.37
CA ALA A 268 3.72 8.49 -24.37
C ALA A 268 4.77 9.56 -24.68
N GLY A 269 5.49 10.04 -23.68
CA GLY A 269 6.61 10.96 -23.85
C GLY A 269 7.73 10.39 -24.71
N ALA A 270 8.13 9.13 -24.47
CA ALA A 270 9.13 8.46 -25.28
C ALA A 270 8.71 8.36 -26.76
N ASP A 271 7.45 7.99 -27.03
CA ASP A 271 6.91 7.90 -28.39
C ASP A 271 6.84 9.27 -29.09
N LEU A 272 6.58 10.34 -28.34
CA LEU A 272 6.48 11.70 -28.85
C LEU A 272 7.83 12.46 -28.86
N GLY A 273 8.90 11.87 -28.32
CA GLY A 273 10.22 12.51 -28.22
C GLY A 273 10.33 13.57 -27.11
N TYR A 274 9.49 13.49 -26.08
CA TYR A 274 9.54 14.36 -24.90
C TYR A 274 10.12 13.60 -23.69
N ALA A 275 11.29 14.03 -23.22
CA ALA A 275 11.96 13.45 -22.06
C ALA A 275 11.53 14.09 -20.73
N ASP A 276 11.01 15.31 -20.75
CA ASP A 276 10.58 16.04 -19.56
C ASP A 276 9.07 16.34 -19.66
N LEU A 277 8.28 15.84 -18.69
CA LEU A 277 6.83 15.93 -18.68
C LEU A 277 6.31 16.20 -17.27
N ILE A 278 5.24 16.99 -17.20
CA ILE A 278 4.43 17.09 -15.99
C ILE A 278 3.15 16.31 -16.27
N GLY A 279 2.96 15.19 -15.56
CA GLY A 279 1.72 14.44 -15.58
C GLY A 279 0.72 15.10 -14.65
N VAL A 280 -0.51 15.31 -15.13
CA VAL A 280 -1.61 15.90 -14.37
C VAL A 280 -2.83 15.02 -14.54
N ASP A 281 -3.33 14.48 -13.43
CA ASP A 281 -4.59 13.74 -13.37
C ASP A 281 -5.58 14.50 -12.48
N VAL A 282 -6.78 14.73 -12.99
CA VAL A 282 -7.83 15.49 -12.31
C VAL A 282 -9.06 14.61 -12.17
N GLY A 283 -9.23 14.06 -10.97
CA GLY A 283 -10.42 13.30 -10.60
C GLY A 283 -11.58 14.18 -10.14
N GLY A 284 -12.63 13.53 -9.62
CA GLY A 284 -13.75 14.22 -8.97
C GLY A 284 -13.39 14.84 -7.62
N THR A 285 -12.40 14.28 -6.93
CA THR A 285 -12.02 14.66 -5.55
C THR A 285 -10.57 15.15 -5.43
N SER A 286 -9.67 14.64 -6.26
CA SER A 286 -8.23 14.92 -6.20
C SER A 286 -7.68 15.51 -7.50
N PHE A 287 -6.53 16.17 -7.36
CA PHE A 287 -5.66 16.63 -8.43
C PHE A 287 -4.26 16.10 -8.14
N ASP A 288 -3.81 15.20 -8.99
CA ASP A 288 -2.56 14.45 -8.83
C ASP A 288 -1.53 14.94 -9.85
N VAL A 289 -0.33 15.28 -9.38
CA VAL A 289 0.76 15.81 -10.19
C VAL A 289 1.99 14.93 -10.07
N SER A 290 2.61 14.62 -11.21
CA SER A 290 3.85 13.85 -11.27
C SER A 290 4.86 14.50 -12.20
N LEU A 291 6.15 14.15 -12.02
CA LEU A 291 7.23 14.65 -12.85
C LEU A 291 8.02 13.49 -13.47
N VAL A 292 8.06 13.48 -14.81
CA VAL A 292 9.02 12.68 -15.59
C VAL A 292 10.14 13.62 -16.01
N ARG A 293 11.39 13.23 -15.75
CA ARG A 293 12.58 14.02 -16.06
C ARG A 293 13.62 13.15 -16.75
N GLY A 294 14.14 13.60 -17.88
CA GLY A 294 15.13 12.84 -18.65
C GLY A 294 14.65 11.45 -19.09
N GLY A 295 13.33 11.27 -19.28
CA GLY A 295 12.70 10.00 -19.66
C GLY A 295 12.43 9.06 -18.48
N GLU A 296 12.69 9.48 -17.25
CA GLU A 296 12.50 8.66 -16.05
C GLU A 296 11.48 9.26 -15.10
N ALA A 297 10.64 8.40 -14.50
CA ALA A 297 9.74 8.82 -13.42
C ALA A 297 10.57 9.10 -12.15
N THR A 298 10.27 10.21 -11.48
CA THR A 298 10.97 10.53 -10.23
C THR A 298 10.52 9.58 -9.13
N LEU A 299 11.47 8.87 -8.50
CA LEU A 299 11.21 7.98 -7.38
C LEU A 299 11.65 8.63 -6.06
N GLN A 300 10.83 8.46 -5.03
CA GLN A 300 11.17 8.76 -3.65
C GLN A 300 11.38 7.45 -2.88
N ALA A 301 12.41 7.41 -2.03
CA ALA A 301 12.72 6.24 -1.19
C ALA A 301 11.88 6.20 0.11
N GLU A 302 11.35 7.35 0.50
CA GLU A 302 10.55 7.55 1.71
C GLU A 302 9.49 8.61 1.40
N PHE A 303 8.31 8.44 1.98
CA PHE A 303 7.22 9.41 1.94
C PHE A 303 6.44 9.39 3.26
N GLU A 304 5.48 10.29 3.41
CA GLU A 304 4.62 10.38 4.60
C GLU A 304 3.15 10.22 4.21
N LEU A 305 2.41 9.41 4.97
CA LEU A 305 0.96 9.26 4.86
C LEU A 305 0.32 9.47 6.23
N GLU A 306 -0.64 10.39 6.34
CA GLU A 306 -1.35 10.68 7.60
C GLU A 306 -0.39 10.97 8.78
N GLY A 307 0.76 11.61 8.50
CA GLY A 307 1.79 11.90 9.50
C GLY A 307 2.62 10.69 9.95
N LEU A 308 2.54 9.57 9.22
CA LEU A 308 3.30 8.35 9.44
C LEU A 308 4.31 8.17 8.30
N PRO A 309 5.62 8.01 8.60
CA PRO A 309 6.60 7.76 7.56
C PRO A 309 6.42 6.36 6.98
N VAL A 310 6.71 6.25 5.70
CA VAL A 310 6.70 5.01 4.94
C VAL A 310 8.04 4.91 4.20
N LEU A 311 8.80 3.90 4.55
CA LEU A 311 10.12 3.58 4.01
C LEU A 311 9.97 2.53 2.91
N ALA A 312 9.41 2.98 1.78
CA ALA A 312 9.19 2.16 0.61
C ALA A 312 9.36 3.01 -0.66
N PRO A 313 9.94 2.45 -1.74
CA PRO A 313 10.07 3.17 -3.00
C PRO A 313 8.70 3.43 -3.61
N ALA A 314 8.45 4.68 -3.99
CA ALA A 314 7.26 5.10 -4.69
C ALA A 314 7.59 6.12 -5.77
N VAL A 315 6.80 6.15 -6.84
CA VAL A 315 6.78 7.29 -7.77
C VAL A 315 6.30 8.51 -7.01
N GLU A 316 7.01 9.62 -7.21
CA GLU A 316 6.65 10.88 -6.62
C GLU A 316 5.39 11.43 -7.29
N VAL A 317 4.29 11.40 -6.55
CA VAL A 317 3.00 11.99 -6.93
C VAL A 317 2.59 12.95 -5.82
N HIS A 318 2.24 14.17 -6.20
CA HIS A 318 1.73 15.21 -5.32
C HIS A 318 0.23 15.35 -5.51
N THR A 319 -0.54 15.04 -4.47
CA THR A 319 -2.00 15.13 -4.49
C THR A 319 -2.47 16.41 -3.81
N ILE A 320 -3.39 17.12 -4.45
CA ILE A 320 -4.13 18.25 -3.88
C ILE A 320 -5.60 17.85 -3.80
N GLY A 321 -6.26 18.14 -2.67
CA GLY A 321 -7.71 17.95 -2.48
C GLY A 321 -8.56 18.98 -3.23
N ALA A 322 -8.37 19.04 -4.55
CA ALA A 322 -9.12 19.89 -5.45
C ALA A 322 -9.41 19.08 -6.72
N GLY A 323 -10.67 18.92 -7.09
CA GLY A 323 -11.07 18.15 -8.25
C GLY A 323 -12.34 18.71 -8.88
N GLY A 324 -12.91 17.99 -9.84
CA GLY A 324 -14.12 18.43 -10.55
C GLY A 324 -15.34 18.63 -9.64
N GLY A 325 -15.43 17.90 -8.53
CA GLY A 325 -16.52 17.96 -7.55
C GLY A 325 -16.26 18.87 -6.33
N SER A 326 -15.17 19.64 -6.31
CA SER A 326 -14.84 20.47 -5.15
C SER A 326 -15.91 21.54 -4.87
N LEU A 327 -16.37 21.58 -3.62
CA LEU A 327 -17.41 22.51 -3.18
C LEU A 327 -16.88 23.94 -3.12
N ILE A 328 -17.74 24.89 -3.50
CA ILE A 328 -17.43 26.32 -3.50
C ILE A 328 -18.14 26.97 -2.31
N ARG A 329 -17.40 27.72 -1.49
CA ARG A 329 -17.94 28.51 -0.37
C ARG A 329 -17.32 29.88 -0.28
N GLU A 330 -18.04 30.84 0.27
CA GLU A 330 -17.50 32.15 0.60
C GLU A 330 -16.93 32.14 2.03
N VAL A 331 -15.68 32.60 2.19
CA VAL A 331 -15.04 32.78 3.50
C VAL A 331 -14.43 34.17 3.55
N GLY A 332 -15.00 35.05 4.38
CA GLY A 332 -14.48 36.40 4.60
C GLY A 332 -14.49 37.29 3.33
N GLY A 333 -15.50 37.15 2.46
CA GLY A 333 -15.61 37.92 1.22
C GLY A 333 -14.84 37.35 0.02
N ALA A 334 -14.18 36.20 0.18
CA ALA A 334 -13.46 35.51 -0.89
C ALA A 334 -14.05 34.13 -1.15
N LEU A 335 -14.16 33.74 -2.43
CA LEU A 335 -14.53 32.39 -2.82
C LEU A 335 -13.38 31.41 -2.54
N ARG A 336 -13.71 30.28 -1.92
CA ARG A 336 -12.83 29.14 -1.65
C ARG A 336 -13.40 27.91 -2.32
N VAL A 337 -12.54 27.13 -2.98
CA VAL A 337 -12.90 25.88 -3.65
C VAL A 337 -12.18 24.74 -2.92
N GLY A 338 -12.94 23.74 -2.46
CA GLY A 338 -12.42 22.63 -1.66
C GLY A 338 -12.06 23.01 -0.22
N PRO A 339 -11.46 22.08 0.56
CA PRO A 339 -11.09 20.72 0.15
C PRO A 339 -12.27 19.72 0.13
N GLU A 340 -13.45 20.12 0.62
CA GLU A 340 -14.66 19.29 0.57
C GLU A 340 -15.11 19.06 -0.88
N SER A 341 -15.60 17.86 -1.20
CA SER A 341 -16.07 17.46 -2.54
C SER A 341 -17.47 16.84 -2.49
N ALA A 342 -18.26 17.04 -3.53
CA ALA A 342 -19.55 16.37 -3.76
C ALA A 342 -19.40 14.89 -4.15
N GLY A 343 -18.18 14.43 -4.49
CA GLY A 343 -17.97 13.05 -4.92
C GLY A 343 -18.63 12.77 -6.28
N ALA A 344 -19.41 11.70 -6.37
CA ALA A 344 -20.13 11.29 -7.58
C ALA A 344 -21.63 11.68 -7.57
N ASP A 345 -22.07 12.45 -6.57
CA ASP A 345 -23.46 12.91 -6.39
C ASP A 345 -23.78 14.21 -7.15
#